data_AF-A0A7Z9UV02-F1
#
_entry.id   AF-A0A7Z9UV02-F1
#
_cell.length_a   1.000
_cell.length_b   1.000
_cell.length_c   1.000
_cell.angle_alpha   90.00
_cell.angle_beta   90.00
_cell.angle_gamma   90.00
#
_symmetry.space_group_name_H-M   'P 1'
#
loop_
_entity.id
_entity.type
_entity.pdbx_description
1 polymer ?
#
loop_
_entity_poly.entity_id
_entity_poly.type
_entity_poly.pdbx_seq_one_letter_code
_entity_poly.pdbx_strand_id
1 'polypeptide(L)' 'MMKSINWILLVCLLGLVAYADETQEQQVERLIKQLRDQDSNVRANTAEALGNIGTPEALKAIKKYQSR' A
#
# COMPACT_ATOMS: atom_id res chain seq x y z
N MET A 1 -23.29 -1.50 12.78
CA MET A 1 -22.90 -1.36 11.36
C MET A 1 -21.72 -0.40 11.30
N MET A 2 -20.49 -0.90 11.22
CA MET A 2 -19.23 -0.13 11.11
C MET A 2 -18.09 -1.17 11.07
N LYS A 3 -17.66 -1.61 9.89
CA LYS A 3 -16.68 -2.73 9.75
C LYS A 3 -15.58 -2.49 8.71
N SER A 4 -15.33 -1.25 8.27
CA SER A 4 -14.20 -1.00 7.33
C SER A 4 -13.47 0.32 7.55
N ILE A 5 -14.14 1.41 7.92
CA ILE A 5 -13.48 2.73 8.02
C ILE A 5 -12.50 2.83 9.21
N ASN A 6 -12.75 2.13 10.32
CA ASN A 6 -11.89 2.21 11.50
C ASN A 6 -10.54 1.49 11.32
N TRP A 7 -10.43 0.57 10.34
CA TRP A 7 -9.23 -0.26 10.17
C TRP A 7 -8.12 0.42 9.39
N ILE A 8 -8.49 1.26 8.40
CA ILE A 8 -7.54 2.04 7.60
C ILE A 8 -6.83 3.06 8.50
N LEU A 9 -7.59 3.74 9.38
CA LEU A 9 -7.02 4.62 10.40
C LEU A 9 -6.17 3.87 11.42
N LEU A 10 -6.50 2.61 11.73
CA LEU A 10 -5.70 1.73 12.59
C LEU A 10 -4.36 1.34 11.97
N VAL A 11 -4.29 1.16 10.64
CA VAL A 11 -3.03 0.91 9.92
C VAL A 11 -2.15 2.17 9.89
N CYS A 12 -2.76 3.34 9.71
CA CYS A 12 -2.05 4.63 9.83
C CYS A 12 -1.56 4.89 11.27
N LEU A 13 -2.33 4.48 12.29
CA LEU A 13 -1.99 4.68 13.70
C LEU A 13 -0.98 3.63 14.22
N LEU A 14 -1.04 2.37 13.74
CA LEU A 14 -0.06 1.32 14.06
C LEU A 14 1.26 1.49 13.29
N GLY A 15 1.27 2.24 12.18
CA GLY A 15 2.50 2.71 11.55
C GLY A 15 3.40 3.52 12.50
N LEU A 16 2.84 4.10 13.56
CA LEU A 16 3.60 4.78 14.62
C LEU A 16 4.37 3.79 15.54
N VAL A 17 3.91 2.55 15.67
CA VAL A 17 4.54 1.52 16.54
C VAL A 17 5.59 0.69 15.79
N ALA A 18 5.51 0.64 14.46
CA ALA A 18 6.45 -0.11 13.60
C ALA A 18 7.49 0.78 12.87
N TYR A 19 7.68 2.02 13.32
CA TYR A 19 8.66 2.97 12.76
C TYR A 19 10.12 2.67 13.18
N ALA A 20 10.51 1.41 13.20
CA ALA A 20 11.91 1.05 13.44
C ALA A 20 12.28 -0.12 12.54
N ASP A 21 12.87 0.23 11.38
CA ASP A 21 13.67 -0.66 10.52
C ASP A 21 12.94 -1.50 9.43
N GLU A 22 11.86 -1.00 8.81
CA GLU A 22 11.41 -1.56 7.52
C GLU A 22 12.17 -0.90 6.36
N THR A 23 12.96 -1.69 5.62
CA THR A 23 13.66 -1.21 4.42
C THR A 23 12.67 -0.83 3.32
N GLN A 24 13.08 0.06 2.42
CA GLN A 24 12.22 0.51 1.30
C GLN A 24 11.69 -0.67 0.47
N GLU A 25 12.49 -1.73 0.32
CA GLU A 25 12.10 -2.97 -0.36
C GLU A 25 10.90 -3.65 0.31
N GLN A 26 10.91 -3.77 1.64
CA GLN A 26 9.81 -4.37 2.40
C GLN A 26 8.53 -3.55 2.32
N GLN A 27 8.64 -2.22 2.31
CA GLN A 27 7.49 -1.34 2.12
C GLN A 27 6.86 -1.51 0.74
N VAL A 28 7.70 -1.59 -0.31
CA VAL A 28 7.23 -1.84 -1.68
C VAL A 28 6.54 -3.21 -1.77
N GLU A 29 7.11 -4.26 -1.18
CA GLU A 29 6.48 -5.60 -1.17
C GLU A 29 5.12 -5.62 -0.46
N ARG A 30 5.01 -4.96 0.69
CA ARG A 30 3.74 -4.84 1.43
C ARG A 30 2.68 -4.12 0.60
N LEU A 31 3.05 -3.00 -0.03
CA LEU A 31 2.16 -2.25 -0.90
C LEU A 31 1.76 -3.07 -2.14
N ILE A 32 2.67 -3.85 -2.74
CA ILE A 32 2.33 -4.76 -3.85
C ILE A 32 1.24 -5.77 -3.46
N LYS A 33 1.26 -6.27 -2.22
CA LYS A 33 0.19 -7.15 -1.71
C LYS A 33 -1.15 -6.42 -1.61
N GLN A 34 -1.14 -5.15 -1.18
CA GLN A 34 -2.34 -4.33 -1.06
C GLN A 34 -2.96 -3.91 -2.41
N LEU A 35 -2.21 -3.95 -3.52
CA LEU A 35 -2.81 -3.79 -4.86
C LEU A 35 -3.84 -4.87 -5.21
N ARG A 36 -3.88 -5.98 -4.45
CA ARG A 36 -4.84 -7.08 -4.62
C ARG A 36 -5.97 -7.04 -3.59
N ASP A 37 -6.07 -5.95 -2.82
CA ASP A 37 -7.13 -5.78 -1.84
C ASP A 37 -8.50 -5.74 -2.52
N GLN A 38 -9.52 -6.20 -1.81
CA GLN A 38 -10.89 -6.25 -2.31
C GLN A 38 -11.48 -4.84 -2.42
N ASP A 39 -11.07 -3.92 -1.53
CA ASP A 39 -11.53 -2.54 -1.54
C ASP A 39 -10.84 -1.75 -2.66
N SER A 40 -11.65 -1.18 -3.56
CA SER A 40 -11.16 -0.35 -4.66
C SER A 40 -10.43 0.90 -4.20
N ASN A 41 -10.81 1.46 -3.05
CA ASN A 41 -10.16 2.64 -2.47
C ASN A 41 -8.77 2.29 -1.96
N VAL A 42 -8.63 1.12 -1.33
CA VAL A 42 -7.32 0.61 -0.90
C VAL A 42 -6.41 0.43 -2.11
N ARG A 43 -6.90 -0.21 -3.18
CA ARG A 43 -6.10 -0.38 -4.41
C ARG A 43 -5.66 0.94 -5.02
N ALA A 44 -6.54 1.94 -5.09
CA ALA A 44 -6.24 3.25 -5.65
C ALA A 44 -5.17 3.98 -4.81
N ASN A 45 -5.37 4.05 -3.49
CA ASN A 45 -4.41 4.68 -2.58
C ASN A 45 -3.04 3.98 -2.61
N THR A 46 -3.03 2.66 -2.71
CA THR A 46 -1.80 1.88 -2.82
C THR A 46 -1.07 2.16 -4.14
N ALA A 47 -1.79 2.27 -5.26
CA ALA A 47 -1.18 2.62 -6.55
C ALA A 47 -0.57 4.03 -6.52
N GLU A 48 -1.23 4.98 -5.87
CA GLU A 48 -0.71 6.34 -5.65
C GLU A 48 0.55 6.32 -4.75
N ALA A 49 0.50 5.61 -3.62
CA ALA A 49 1.63 5.49 -2.71
C ALA A 49 2.85 4.85 -3.39
N LEU A 50 2.66 3.78 -4.17
CA LEU A 50 3.73 3.17 -4.96
C LEU A 50 4.29 4.15 -6.01
N GLY A 51 3.44 4.97 -6.61
CA GLY A 51 3.85 6.00 -7.58
C GLY A 51 4.73 7.06 -6.93
N ASN A 52 4.36 7.47 -5.71
CA ASN A 52 5.10 8.43 -4.90
C ASN A 52 6.44 7.87 -4.40
N ILE A 53 6.54 6.56 -4.14
CA ILE A 53 7.81 5.90 -3.79
C ILE A 53 8.79 5.93 -4.97
N GLY A 54 8.30 5.75 -6.20
CA GLY A 54 9.09 5.98 -7.42
C GLY A 54 10.26 5.01 -7.65
N THR A 55 10.39 3.94 -6.85
CA THR A 55 11.41 2.92 -7.09
C THR A 55 11.08 2.10 -8.35
N PRO A 56 12.09 1.56 -9.05
CA PRO A 56 11.87 0.74 -10.24
C PRO A 56 10.87 -0.42 -10.00
N GLU A 57 10.95 -1.05 -8.83
CA GLU A 57 10.07 -2.14 -8.39
C GLU A 57 8.63 -1.66 -8.20
N ALA A 58 8.43 -0.51 -7.54
CA ALA A 58 7.12 0.07 -7.31
C ALA A 58 6.46 0.47 -8.65
N LEU A 59 7.19 1.17 -9.52
CA LEU A 59 6.71 1.57 -10.83
C LEU A 59 6.35 0.36 -11.71
N LYS A 60 7.17 -0.71 -11.66
CA LYS A 60 6.89 -1.97 -12.37
C LYS A 60 5.61 -2.63 -11.86
N ALA A 61 5.38 -2.62 -10.55
CA ALA A 61 4.17 -3.17 -9.98
C ALA A 61 2.90 -2.41 -10.39
N ILE A 62 2.93 -1.07 -10.36
CA ILE A 62 1.79 -0.24 -10.79
C ILE A 62 1.52 -0.44 -12.28
N LYS A 63 2.57 -0.45 -13.12
CA LYS A 63 2.42 -0.67 -14.57
C LYS A 63 1.75 -2.02 -14.86
N LYS A 64 2.12 -3.06 -14.11
CA LYS A 64 1.49 -4.39 -14.19
C LYS A 64 0.03 -4.39 -13.71
N TYR A 65 -0.30 -3.57 -12.71
CA TYR A 65 -1.67 -3.40 -12.24
C TYR A 65 -2.53 -2.67 -13.27
N GLN A 66 -2.03 -1.58 -13.86
CA GLN A 66 -2.73 -0.79 -14.88
C GLN A 66 -2.95 -1.53 -16.21
N SER A 67 -2.22 -2.61 -16.45
CA SER A 67 -2.35 -3.44 -17.67
C SER A 67 -3.24 -4.67 -17.49
N ARG A 68 -3.92 -4.81 -16.34
CA ARG A 68 -4.94 -5.83 -16.07
C ARG A 68 -6.34 -5.28 -16.30
#